data_AF-A0A965NMD6-F1
#
_entry.id   AF-A0A965NMD6-F1
#
_cell.length_a   1.000
_cell.length_b   1.000
_cell.length_c   1.000
_cell.angle_alpha   90.00
_cell.angle_beta   90.00
_cell.angle_gamma   90.00
#
_symmetry.space_group_name_H-M   'P 1'
#
loop_
_entity.id
_entity.type
_entity.pdbx_description
1 polymer ?
#
loop_
_entity_poly.entity_id
_entity_poly.type
_entity_poly.pdbx_seq_one_letter_code
_entity_poly.pdbx_strand_id
1 'polypeptide(L)'
;LACLTDDLNTSGMFGVLFEHLSEIKHDEKTKACVAWFLEHVLGIQLVDLPEKEIEITPEIQTLLDEREQARAQKDWARSDALREQLKALGYEAQDKKIK
;
A
#
# COMPACT_ATOMS: atom_id res chain seq x y z
N LEU A 1 2.05 4.81 24.82
CA LEU A 1 2.17 6.11 25.52
C LEU A 1 3.62 6.58 25.67
N ALA A 2 4.60 5.68 25.86
CA ALA A 2 6.01 6.04 26.04
C ALA A 2 6.53 7.11 25.05
N CYS A 3 6.25 6.98 23.74
CA CYS A 3 6.66 7.98 22.75
C CYS A 3 5.96 9.34 22.94
N LEU A 4 4.67 9.36 23.26
CA LEU A 4 3.94 10.61 23.41
C LEU A 4 4.28 11.36 24.71
N THR A 5 4.68 10.62 25.75
CA THR A 5 5.19 11.19 27.00
C THR A 5 6.63 11.67 26.89
N ASP A 6 7.34 11.28 25.82
CA ASP A 6 8.67 11.74 25.46
C ASP A 6 8.55 12.88 24.45
N ASP A 7 8.35 14.09 24.94
CA ASP A 7 8.26 15.34 24.15
C ASP A 7 7.32 15.26 22.93
N LEU A 8 6.17 14.60 23.09
CA LEU A 8 5.20 14.37 22.02
C LEU A 8 5.85 13.80 20.76
N ASN A 9 6.75 12.81 20.91
CA ASN A 9 7.45 12.16 19.81
C ASN A 9 6.47 11.37 18.92
N THR A 10 5.83 12.10 18.01
CA THR A 10 4.84 11.59 17.04
C THR A 10 5.51 10.66 16.04
N SER A 11 6.76 10.91 15.65
CA SER A 11 7.53 10.02 14.78
C SER A 11 7.68 8.62 15.38
N GLY A 12 8.06 8.52 16.65
CA GLY A 12 8.14 7.25 17.37
C GLY A 12 6.77 6.58 17.55
N MET A 13 5.73 7.37 17.86
CA MET A 13 4.36 6.87 17.96
C MET A 13 3.88 6.27 16.63
N PHE A 14 4.15 6.91 15.49
CA PHE A 14 3.82 6.37 14.18
C PHE A 14 4.62 5.10 13.87
N GLY A 15 5.89 5.02 14.29
CA GLY A 15 6.68 3.79 14.17
C GLY A 15 5.98 2.60 14.81
N VAL A 16 5.56 2.74 16.08
CA VAL A 16 4.79 1.72 16.80
C VAL A 16 3.46 1.43 16.11
N LEU A 17 2.75 2.46 15.64
CA LEU A 17 1.50 2.29 14.91
C LEU A 17 1.67 1.42 13.65
N PHE A 18 2.73 1.67 12.86
CA PHE A 18 3.01 0.94 11.63
C PHE A 18 3.44 -0.51 11.89
N GLU A 19 4.21 -0.76 12.94
CA GLU A 19 4.59 -2.13 13.36
C GLU A 19 3.37 -2.98 13.69
N HIS A 20 2.36 -2.39 14.33
CA HIS A 20 1.12 -3.07 14.72
C HIS A 20 -0.03 -2.90 13.72
N LEU A 21 0.20 -2.28 12.56
CA LEU A 21 -0.86 -1.93 11.61
C LEU A 21 -1.70 -3.14 11.16
N SER A 22 -1.04 -4.30 11.00
CA SER A 22 -1.75 -5.53 10.63
C SER A 22 -2.72 -5.98 11.72
N GLU A 23 -2.32 -5.95 12.98
CA GLU A 23 -3.18 -6.35 14.10
C GLU A 23 -4.35 -5.36 14.25
N ILE A 24 -4.05 -4.06 14.18
CA ILE A 24 -5.04 -2.98 14.27
C ILE A 24 -6.09 -3.10 13.16
N LYS A 25 -5.69 -3.43 11.94
CA LYS A 25 -6.62 -3.58 10.80
C LYS A 25 -7.67 -4.67 10.98
N HIS A 26 -7.37 -5.72 11.76
CA HIS A 26 -8.27 -6.86 11.95
C HIS A 26 -9.05 -6.81 13.27
N ASP A 27 -8.74 -5.85 14.15
CA ASP A 27 -9.50 -5.59 15.37
C ASP A 27 -10.24 -4.24 15.27
N GLU A 28 -11.54 -4.32 14.96
CA GLU A 28 -12.40 -3.14 14.78
C GLU A 28 -12.43 -2.23 16.02
N LYS A 29 -12.31 -2.79 17.23
CA LYS A 29 -12.30 -1.98 18.45
C LYS A 29 -11.02 -1.16 18.53
N THR A 30 -9.87 -1.80 18.34
CA THR A 30 -8.57 -1.12 18.36
C THR A 30 -8.46 -0.11 17.23
N LYS A 31 -8.91 -0.46 16.03
CA LYS A 31 -8.99 0.44 14.87
C LYS A 31 -9.79 1.71 15.17
N ALA A 32 -10.98 1.58 15.75
CA ALA A 32 -11.80 2.73 16.12
C ALA A 32 -11.13 3.61 17.19
N CYS A 33 -10.49 3.01 18.20
CA CYS A 33 -9.75 3.75 19.21
C CYS A 33 -8.55 4.52 18.62
N VAL A 34 -7.80 3.90 17.71
CA VAL A 34 -6.68 4.53 17.02
C VAL A 34 -7.17 5.68 16.15
N ALA A 35 -8.22 5.46 15.35
CA ALA A 35 -8.80 6.51 14.50
C ALA A 35 -9.25 7.72 15.33
N TRP A 36 -9.99 7.46 16.42
CA TRP A 36 -10.42 8.51 17.34
C TRP A 36 -9.23 9.30 17.90
N PHE A 37 -8.17 8.60 18.33
CA PHE A 37 -6.97 9.24 18.87
C PHE A 37 -6.27 10.12 17.83
N LEU A 38 -6.10 9.63 16.60
CA LEU A 38 -5.49 10.39 15.50
C LEU A 38 -6.26 11.68 15.23
N GLU A 39 -7.59 11.62 15.20
CA GLU A 39 -8.44 12.78 14.91
C GLU A 39 -8.53 13.76 16.08
N HIS A 40 -8.77 13.27 17.30
CA HIS A 40 -9.14 14.12 18.44
C HIS A 40 -7.96 14.54 19.30
N VAL A 41 -6.85 13.79 19.28
CA VAL A 41 -5.64 14.12 20.04
C VAL A 41 -4.57 14.73 19.14
N LEU A 42 -4.35 14.14 17.96
CA LEU A 42 -3.33 14.64 17.03
C LEU A 42 -3.87 15.62 16.00
N GLY A 43 -5.19 15.77 15.87
CA GLY A 43 -5.80 16.67 14.89
C GLY A 43 -5.64 16.21 13.44
N ILE A 44 -5.39 14.91 13.22
CA ILE A 44 -5.17 14.33 11.89
C ILE A 44 -6.50 13.85 11.36
N GLN A 45 -7.01 14.55 10.35
CA GLN A 45 -8.22 14.13 9.67
C GLN A 45 -7.95 12.87 8.84
N LEU A 46 -8.70 11.81 9.13
CA LEU A 46 -8.71 10.61 8.30
C LEU A 46 -9.76 10.80 7.20
N VAL A 47 -9.30 10.81 5.96
CA VAL A 47 -10.16 10.91 4.78
C VAL A 47 -10.12 9.60 4.03
N ASP A 48 -11.28 9.13 3.59
CA ASP A 48 -11.35 8.02 2.66
C ASP A 48 -10.66 8.46 1.36
N LEU A 49 -9.63 7.71 0.98
CA LEU A 49 -9.06 7.87 -0.35
C LEU A 49 -10.03 7.23 -1.33
N PRO A 50 -10.44 7.92 -2.41
CA PRO A 50 -11.26 7.30 -3.43
C PRO A 50 -10.51 6.06 -3.92
N GLU A 51 -11.15 4.89 -3.79
CA GLU A 51 -10.63 3.69 -4.41
C GLU A 51 -10.54 3.99 -5.90
N LYS A 52 -9.31 4.00 -6.42
CA LYS A 52 -9.10 4.11 -7.85
C LYS A 52 -9.62 2.79 -8.41
N GLU A 53 -10.83 2.79 -8.99
CA GLU A 53 -11.32 1.64 -9.74
C GLU A 53 -10.36 1.44 -10.92
N ILE A 54 -9.52 0.42 -10.79
CA ILE A 54 -8.60 0.01 -11.84
C ILE A 54 -9.37 -1.01 -12.68
N GLU A 55 -9.88 -0.59 -13.84
CA GLU A 55 -10.47 -1.50 -14.81
C GLU A 55 -9.37 -2.38 -15.42
N ILE A 56 -9.21 -3.60 -14.92
CA ILE A 56 -8.30 -4.57 -15.52
C ILE A 56 -9.01 -5.20 -16.71
N THR A 57 -8.74 -4.68 -17.90
CA THR A 57 -9.20 -5.31 -19.15
C THR A 57 -8.43 -6.62 -19.40
N PRO A 58 -8.98 -7.55 -20.21
CA PRO A 58 -8.29 -8.79 -20.58
C PRO A 58 -6.90 -8.56 -21.20
N GLU A 59 -6.73 -7.45 -21.92
CA GLU A 59 -5.45 -7.05 -22.51
C GLU A 59 -4.42 -6.70 -21.43
N ILE A 60 -4.82 -5.94 -20.42
CA ILE A 60 -3.94 -5.58 -19.29
C ILE A 60 -3.56 -6.83 -18.49
N GLN A 61 -4.52 -7.74 -18.25
CA GLN A 61 -4.24 -9.00 -17.58
C GLN A 61 -3.22 -9.83 -18.38
N THR A 62 -3.37 -9.90 -19.70
CA THR A 62 -2.42 -10.62 -20.57
C THR A 62 -1.02 -10.02 -20.48
N LEU A 63 -0.90 -8.69 -20.50
CA LEU A 63 0.39 -8.00 -20.35
C LEU A 63 1.04 -8.23 -18.98
N LEU A 64 0.24 -8.31 -17.91
CA LEU A 64 0.72 -8.66 -16.58
C LEU A 64 1.22 -10.11 -16.52
N ASP A 65 0.47 -11.05 -17.08
CA ASP A 65 0.83 -12.48 -17.11
C ASP A 65 2.10 -12.71 -17.95
N GLU A 66 2.22 -12.07 -19.12
CA GLU A 66 3.42 -12.12 -19.94
C GLU A 66 4.64 -11.54 -19.20
N ARG A 67 4.43 -10.49 -18.41
CA ARG A 67 5.49 -9.87 -17.62
C ARG A 67 5.96 -10.81 -16.52
N GLU A 68 5.05 -11.51 -15.84
CA GLU A 68 5.40 -12.53 -14.85
C GLU A 68 6.18 -13.69 -15.48
N GLN A 69 5.76 -14.15 -16.66
CA GLN A 69 6.48 -15.18 -17.42
C GLN A 69 7.89 -14.73 -17.82
N ALA A 70 8.02 -13.50 -18.33
CA ALA A 70 9.33 -12.92 -18.67
C ALA A 70 10.26 -12.86 -17.44
N ARG A 71 9.73 -12.46 -16.28
CA ARG A 71 10.49 -12.48 -15.02
C ARG A 71 10.88 -13.90 -14.59
N ALA A 72 9.97 -14.87 -14.70
CA ALA A 72 10.25 -16.26 -14.36
C ALA A 72 11.36 -16.85 -15.26
N GLN A 73 11.40 -16.44 -16.52
CA GLN A 73 12.42 -16.80 -17.50
C GLN A 73 13.71 -15.96 -17.38
N LYS A 74 13.76 -14.99 -16.45
CA LYS A 74 14.87 -14.02 -16.28
C LYS A 74 15.12 -13.15 -17.52
N ASP A 75 14.10 -12.95 -18.35
CA ASP A 75 14.12 -12.03 -19.48
C ASP A 75 13.75 -10.62 -18.99
N TRP A 76 14.75 -9.93 -18.45
CA TRP A 76 14.60 -8.59 -17.90
C TRP A 76 14.23 -7.56 -18.98
N ALA A 77 14.78 -7.70 -20.18
CA ALA A 77 14.52 -6.79 -21.29
C ALA A 77 13.04 -6.84 -21.73
N ARG A 78 12.48 -8.05 -21.86
CA ARG A 78 11.05 -8.22 -22.17
C ARG A 78 10.16 -7.75 -21.02
N SER A 79 10.56 -8.00 -19.77
CA SER A 79 9.80 -7.53 -18.59
C SER A 79 9.72 -6.00 -18.53
N ASP A 80 10.81 -5.31 -18.82
CA ASP A 80 10.85 -3.83 -18.85
C ASP A 80 10.04 -3.28 -20.03
N ALA A 81 10.10 -3.92 -21.20
CA ALA A 81 9.27 -3.52 -22.34
C ALA A 81 7.76 -3.62 -22.03
N LEU A 82 7.33 -4.71 -21.38
CA LEU A 82 5.95 -4.90 -20.95
C LEU A 82 5.54 -3.90 -19.86
N ARG A 83 6.48 -3.52 -18.97
CA ARG A 83 6.24 -2.49 -17.95
C ARG A 83 5.97 -1.13 -18.59
N GLU A 84 6.74 -0.74 -19.60
CA GLU A 84 6.52 0.53 -20.30
C GLU A 84 5.21 0.51 -21.11
N GLN A 85 4.80 -0.63 -21.66
CA GLN A 85 3.48 -0.77 -22.30
C GLN A 85 2.33 -0.57 -21.31
N LEU A 86 2.40 -1.20 -20.13
CA LEU A 86 1.42 -1.00 -19.06
C LEU A 86 1.37 0.47 -18.63
N LYS A 87 2.53 1.12 -18.51
CA LYS A 87 2.65 2.54 -18.15
C LYS A 87 2.04 3.46 -19.21
N ALA A 88 2.24 3.16 -20.50
CA ALA A 88 1.64 3.88 -21.61
C ALA A 88 0.10 3.79 -21.60
N LEU A 89 -0.45 2.68 -21.10
CA LEU A 89 -1.89 2.49 -20.89
C LEU A 89 -2.41 3.15 -19.60
N GLY A 90 -1.55 3.80 -18.81
CA GLY A 90 -1.91 4.47 -17.55
C GLY A 90 -1.87 3.56 -16.32
N TYR A 91 -1.32 2.35 -16.44
CA TYR A 91 -1.20 1.37 -15.35
C TYR A 91 0.24 1.31 -14.83
N GLU A 92 0.39 1.41 -13.51
CA GLU A 92 1.68 1.20 -12.87
C GLU A 92 1.75 -0.22 -12.29
N ALA A 93 2.55 -1.08 -12.91
CA ALA A 93 2.78 -2.43 -12.40
C ALA A 93 3.63 -2.38 -11.13
N GLN A 94 3.05 -2.77 -10.00
CA GLN A 94 3.74 -2.94 -8.72
C GLN A 94 4.03 -4.42 -8.47
N ASP A 95 5.30 -4.74 -8.22
CA ASP A 95 5.68 -6.08 -7.78
C ASP A 95 5.27 -6.27 -6.32
N LYS A 96 4.32 -7.17 -6.05
CA LYS A 96 4.09 -7.65 -4.69
C LYS A 96 5.19 -8.65 -4.34
N LYS A 97 5.78 -8.54 -3.14
CA LYS A 97 6.53 -9.65 -2.56
C LYS A 97 5.58 -10.83 -2.45
N ILE A 98 5.83 -11.89 -3.22
CA ILE A 98 5.21 -13.19 -3.01
C ILE A 98 5.57 -13.58 -1.58
N LYS A 99 4.57 -13.72 -0.71
CA LYS A 99 4.73 -14.29 0.63
C LYS A 99 4.94 -15.79 0.50
#